data_AF-A0A932F458-F1
#
_entry.id   AF-A0A932F458-F1
#
_cell.length_a   1.000
_cell.length_b   1.000
_cell.length_c   1.000
_cell.angle_alpha   90.00
_cell.angle_beta   90.00
_cell.angle_gamma   90.00
#
_symmetry.space_group_name_H-M   'P 1'
#
loop_
_entity.id
_entity.type
_entity.pdbx_description
1 polymer ?
#
loop_
_entity_poly.entity_id
_entity_poly.type
_entity_poly.pdbx_seq_one_letter_code
_entity_poly.pdbx_strand_id
1 'polypeptide(L)'
;MTFCDIVVDACPRSDLCRTLEQAQGMAEEFGANLSVVSYAWPPFSMTAALAPNALSVQEHTRALEDALDAARSAFDKVFGANPKGVEWCSGIGEPTEAMCDHLLAADLLITSSAKADACVLPDPADLALRFGTPVLRLGREPANGRFPSVLVAWKDCSPARRALHGALPLLERAESVTVVGVGDEVSADRLDAVAGHLRHHKVKARHWHISRSQEDVCADLLAQAEREGANLIVAGVYSHGPLTERVLGGVTREILKSTDMSWFLAH
;
A
#
# COMPACT_ATOMS: atom_id res chain seq x y z
N MET A 1 -2.68 4.70 18.93
CA MET A 1 -1.34 4.12 18.58
C MET A 1 -0.71 5.02 17.52
N THR A 2 0.61 4.96 17.25
CA THR A 2 1.23 5.80 16.21
C THR A 2 2.18 4.98 15.34
N PHE A 3 2.51 5.49 14.15
CA PHE A 3 3.63 5.02 13.34
C PHE A 3 4.89 5.79 13.77
N CYS A 4 5.99 5.09 13.99
CA CYS A 4 7.30 5.63 14.34
C CYS A 4 8.24 5.62 13.14
N ASP A 5 8.21 4.57 12.33
CA ASP A 5 9.10 4.40 11.17
C ASP A 5 8.28 4.10 9.90
N ILE A 6 8.30 5.05 8.96
CA ILE A 6 7.59 4.96 7.68
C ILE A 6 8.60 4.78 6.56
N VAL A 7 8.41 3.77 5.73
CA VAL A 7 9.16 3.56 4.49
C VAL A 7 8.29 3.97 3.31
N VAL A 8 8.88 4.65 2.33
CA VAL A 8 8.22 4.99 1.07
C VAL A 8 8.95 4.31 -0.07
N ASP A 9 8.21 3.52 -0.82
CA ASP A 9 8.66 3.03 -2.11
C ASP A 9 8.78 4.20 -3.09
N ALA A 10 10.01 4.47 -3.52
CA ALA A 10 10.38 5.50 -4.47
C ALA A 10 11.00 4.90 -5.74
N CYS A 11 10.66 3.66 -6.09
CA CYS A 11 11.05 3.08 -7.37
C CYS A 11 10.61 4.02 -8.52
N PRO A 12 11.45 4.24 -9.54
CA PRO A 12 11.18 5.27 -10.56
C PRO A 12 9.82 5.13 -11.25
N ARG A 13 8.96 6.14 -11.06
CA ARG A 13 7.60 6.23 -11.63
C ARG A 13 7.11 7.68 -11.71
N SER A 14 6.03 7.89 -12.46
CA SER A 14 5.56 9.22 -12.86
C SER A 14 4.92 10.06 -11.75
N ASP A 15 4.40 9.46 -10.69
CA ASP A 15 3.70 10.16 -9.60
C ASP A 15 4.56 10.38 -8.34
N LEU A 16 5.88 10.15 -8.43
CA LEU A 16 6.75 10.08 -7.27
C LEU A 16 6.74 11.35 -6.41
N CYS A 17 6.75 12.56 -7.01
CA CYS A 17 6.69 13.81 -6.24
C CYS A 17 5.46 13.82 -5.31
N ARG A 18 4.30 13.43 -5.84
CA ARG A 18 3.06 13.39 -5.08
C ARG A 18 3.09 12.33 -3.98
N THR A 19 3.63 11.14 -4.27
CA THR A 19 3.78 10.07 -3.27
C THR A 19 4.65 10.54 -2.11
N LEU A 20 5.77 11.21 -2.41
CA LEU A 20 6.69 11.75 -1.42
C LEU A 20 6.06 12.88 -0.60
N GLU A 21 5.32 13.80 -1.22
CA GLU A 21 4.58 14.86 -0.53
C GLU A 21 3.54 14.29 0.45
N GLN A 22 2.79 13.27 0.03
CA GLN A 22 1.80 12.61 0.89
C GLN A 22 2.45 11.86 2.05
N ALA A 23 3.54 11.16 1.79
CA ALA A 23 4.29 10.44 2.81
C ALA A 23 4.97 11.39 3.81
N GLN A 24 5.49 12.52 3.35
CA GLN A 24 6.00 13.59 4.21
C GLN A 24 4.91 14.12 5.13
N GLY A 25 3.74 14.46 4.57
CA GLY A 25 2.61 14.94 5.37
C GLY A 25 2.20 13.94 6.45
N MET A 26 2.16 12.64 6.11
CA MET A 26 1.91 11.59 7.10
C MET A 26 3.01 11.48 8.16
N ALA A 27 4.28 11.50 7.76
CA ALA A 27 5.40 11.41 8.69
C ALA A 27 5.40 12.59 9.69
N GLU A 28 5.17 13.82 9.22
CA GLU A 28 5.02 15.00 10.07
C GLU A 28 3.81 14.87 11.01
N GLU A 29 2.70 14.36 10.48
CA GLU A 29 1.44 14.23 11.19
C GLU A 29 1.47 13.15 12.30
N PHE A 30 2.34 12.14 12.17
CA PHE A 30 2.60 11.10 13.17
C PHE A 30 3.88 11.31 13.99
N GLY A 31 4.73 12.27 13.61
CA GLY A 31 6.06 12.45 14.19
C GLY A 31 7.01 11.28 13.89
N ALA A 32 6.83 10.64 12.73
CA ALA A 32 7.57 9.45 12.31
C ALA A 32 8.87 9.81 11.57
N ASN A 33 9.85 8.91 11.63
CA ASN A 33 10.99 8.92 10.71
C ASN A 33 10.53 8.49 9.32
N LEU A 34 11.14 9.06 8.29
CA LEU A 34 10.81 8.75 6.91
C LEU A 34 12.03 8.19 6.17
N SER A 35 11.92 6.97 5.65
CA SER A 35 12.93 6.37 4.78
C SER A 35 12.41 6.29 3.35
N VAL A 36 13.10 6.91 2.41
CA VAL A 36 12.74 6.92 0.99
C VAL A 36 13.66 5.95 0.25
N VAL A 37 13.06 4.91 -0.33
CA VAL A 37 13.79 3.76 -0.86
C VAL A 37 13.54 3.62 -2.36
N SER A 38 14.58 3.82 -3.18
CA SER A 38 14.49 3.83 -4.65
C SER A 38 15.43 2.81 -5.29
N TYR A 39 14.88 1.71 -5.78
CA TYR A 39 15.65 0.73 -6.55
C TYR A 39 15.19 0.67 -8.00
N ALA A 40 16.14 0.64 -8.92
CA ALA A 40 15.89 0.49 -10.34
C ALA A 40 16.31 -0.91 -10.80
N TRP A 41 15.41 -1.58 -11.53
CA TRP A 41 15.64 -2.91 -12.06
C TRP A 41 14.98 -3.07 -13.43
N PRO A 42 15.68 -3.61 -14.44
CA PRO A 42 15.14 -3.69 -15.78
C PRO A 42 14.00 -4.72 -15.83
N PRO A 43 12.91 -4.46 -16.56
CA PRO A 43 11.89 -5.47 -16.81
C PRO A 43 12.50 -6.65 -17.56
N PHE A 44 12.07 -7.87 -17.22
CA PHE A 44 12.56 -9.06 -17.91
C PHE A 44 12.18 -9.01 -19.40
N SER A 45 13.19 -8.98 -20.26
CA SER A 45 13.02 -9.03 -21.71
C SER A 45 13.66 -10.30 -22.27
N MET A 46 12.82 -11.21 -22.79
CA MET A 46 13.28 -12.46 -23.39
C MET A 46 14.21 -12.19 -24.59
N THR A 47 13.94 -11.15 -25.37
CA THR A 47 14.78 -10.73 -26.51
C THR A 47 16.15 -10.24 -26.05
N ALA A 48 16.20 -9.45 -24.97
CA ALA A 48 17.47 -9.00 -24.38
C ALA A 48 18.27 -10.16 -23.78
N ALA A 49 17.59 -11.14 -23.18
CA ALA A 49 18.21 -12.33 -22.61
C ALA A 49 18.81 -13.27 -23.68
N LEU A 50 18.18 -13.37 -24.85
CA LEU A 50 18.60 -14.27 -25.94
C LEU A 50 19.65 -13.65 -26.88
N ALA A 51 19.81 -12.32 -26.85
CA ALA A 51 20.79 -11.60 -27.68
C ALA A 51 21.48 -10.47 -26.90
N PRO A 52 22.23 -10.78 -25.81
CA PRO A 52 22.96 -9.76 -25.07
C PRO A 52 24.10 -9.23 -25.94
N ASN A 53 24.19 -7.91 -26.11
CA ASN A 53 25.36 -7.26 -26.68
C ASN A 53 25.85 -6.16 -25.72
N ALA A 54 27.14 -5.84 -25.74
CA ALA A 54 27.73 -4.95 -24.74
C ALA A 54 27.14 -3.53 -24.79
N LEU A 55 26.72 -3.08 -25.97
CA LEU A 55 26.04 -1.80 -26.18
C LEU A 55 24.66 -1.79 -25.50
N SER A 56 23.88 -2.86 -25.68
CA SER A 56 22.56 -2.96 -25.04
C SER A 56 22.68 -3.03 -23.53
N VAL A 57 23.65 -3.77 -22.98
CA VAL A 57 23.88 -3.78 -21.52
C VAL A 57 24.21 -2.38 -21.00
N GLN A 58 25.10 -1.66 -21.68
CA GLN A 58 25.48 -0.30 -21.28
C GLN A 58 24.30 0.69 -21.38
N GLU A 59 23.50 0.62 -22.44
CA GLU A 59 22.29 1.43 -22.61
C GLU A 59 21.25 1.16 -21.52
N HIS A 60 21.05 -0.12 -21.15
CA HIS A 60 20.11 -0.47 -20.08
C HIS A 60 20.60 0.02 -18.73
N THR A 61 21.89 -0.14 -18.38
CA THR A 61 22.44 0.39 -17.13
C THR A 61 22.26 1.91 -17.06
N ARG A 62 22.58 2.62 -18.15
CA ARG A 62 22.41 4.07 -18.21
C ARG A 62 20.95 4.50 -18.04
N ALA A 63 20.00 3.78 -18.65
CA ALA A 63 18.58 4.08 -18.48
C ALA A 63 18.11 3.90 -17.03
N LEU A 64 18.67 2.93 -16.29
CA LEU A 64 18.37 2.73 -14.87
C LEU A 64 18.99 3.84 -14.01
N GLU A 65 20.22 4.26 -14.31
CA GLU A 65 20.88 5.40 -13.66
C GLU A 65 20.09 6.70 -13.89
N ASP A 66 19.71 6.99 -15.14
CA ASP A 66 18.90 8.16 -15.49
C ASP A 66 17.53 8.13 -14.76
N ALA A 67 16.93 6.94 -14.59
CA ALA A 67 15.69 6.77 -13.85
C ALA A 67 15.86 7.01 -12.33
N LEU A 68 16.98 6.59 -11.74
CA LEU A 68 17.33 6.88 -10.35
C LEU A 68 17.63 8.37 -10.14
N ASP A 69 18.30 9.02 -11.09
CA ASP A 69 18.56 10.47 -11.04
C ASP A 69 17.25 11.27 -11.13
N ALA A 70 16.28 10.82 -11.92
CA ALA A 70 14.95 11.40 -11.95
C ALA A 70 14.21 11.21 -10.61
N ALA A 71 14.33 10.04 -10.00
CA ALA A 71 13.76 9.77 -8.67
C ALA A 71 14.42 10.64 -7.58
N ARG A 72 15.74 10.81 -7.65
CA ARG A 72 16.50 11.69 -6.76
C ARG A 72 16.10 13.16 -6.94
N SER A 73 15.89 13.59 -8.18
CA SER A 73 15.42 14.95 -8.47
C SER A 73 14.03 15.22 -7.89
N ALA A 74 13.14 14.21 -7.92
CA ALA A 74 11.83 14.30 -7.26
C ALA A 74 11.97 14.40 -5.73
N PHE A 75 12.88 13.62 -5.13
CA PHE A 75 13.20 13.71 -3.70
C PHE A 75 13.72 15.11 -3.32
N ASP A 76 14.73 15.62 -4.01
CA ASP A 76 15.32 16.93 -3.71
C ASP A 76 14.30 18.07 -3.90
N LYS A 77 13.32 17.91 -4.81
CA LYS A 77 12.24 18.88 -5.00
C LYS A 77 11.28 18.94 -3.80
N VAL A 78 10.96 17.79 -3.19
CA VAL A 78 10.01 17.70 -2.07
C VAL A 78 10.69 18.04 -0.74
N PHE A 79 11.88 17.47 -0.50
CA PHE A 79 12.55 17.54 0.80
C PHE A 79 13.71 18.55 0.86
N GLY A 80 14.17 19.05 -0.29
CA GLY A 80 15.41 19.80 -0.39
C GLY A 80 16.65 18.90 -0.35
N ALA A 81 17.84 19.51 -0.45
CA ALA A 81 19.10 18.75 -0.59
C ALA A 81 19.58 18.06 0.69
N ASN A 82 19.13 18.50 1.88
CA ASN A 82 19.56 17.94 3.17
C ASN A 82 18.42 18.00 4.20
N PRO A 83 17.39 17.16 4.04
CA PRO A 83 16.27 17.12 4.97
C PRO A 83 16.68 16.57 6.33
N LYS A 84 16.06 17.07 7.40
CA LYS A 84 16.20 16.51 8.74
C LYS A 84 15.15 15.42 8.94
N GLY A 85 15.56 14.24 9.41
CA GLY A 85 14.64 13.14 9.73
C GLY A 85 14.12 12.36 8.53
N VAL A 86 14.70 12.58 7.34
CA VAL A 86 14.40 11.83 6.12
C VAL A 86 15.68 11.18 5.60
N GLU A 87 15.65 9.86 5.42
CA GLU A 87 16.73 9.08 4.84
C GLU A 87 16.46 8.78 3.37
N TRP A 88 17.50 8.80 2.53
CA TRP A 88 17.42 8.41 1.12
C TRP A 88 18.33 7.21 0.86
N CYS A 89 17.75 6.12 0.39
CA CYS A 89 18.43 4.88 0.01
C CYS A 89 18.14 4.59 -1.45
N SER A 90 19.18 4.44 -2.28
CA SER A 90 19.00 4.11 -3.69
C SER A 90 20.05 3.15 -4.24
N GLY A 91 19.67 2.36 -5.25
CA GLY A 91 20.61 1.48 -5.94
C GLY A 91 19.99 0.75 -7.13
N ILE A 92 20.83 0.01 -7.85
CA ILE A 92 20.39 -0.92 -8.90
C ILE A 92 20.29 -2.31 -8.27
N GLY A 93 19.09 -2.89 -8.26
CA GLY A 93 18.81 -4.17 -7.62
C GLY A 93 17.33 -4.52 -7.73
N GLU A 94 16.99 -5.81 -7.60
CA GLU A 94 15.60 -6.24 -7.65
C GLU A 94 14.82 -5.59 -6.49
N PRO A 95 13.75 -4.80 -6.76
CA PRO A 95 13.16 -3.94 -5.75
C PRO A 95 12.56 -4.67 -4.56
N THR A 96 11.98 -5.85 -4.80
CA THR A 96 11.31 -6.64 -3.75
C THR A 96 12.31 -7.20 -2.75
N GLU A 97 13.45 -7.70 -3.21
CA GLU A 97 14.56 -8.16 -2.39
C GLU A 97 15.23 -7.00 -1.66
N ALA A 98 15.50 -5.90 -2.36
CA ALA A 98 16.15 -4.73 -1.79
C ALA A 98 15.32 -4.06 -0.70
N MET A 99 13.99 -4.16 -0.75
CA MET A 99 13.07 -3.63 0.25
C MET A 99 13.13 -4.39 1.59
N CYS A 100 13.66 -5.62 1.63
CA CYS A 100 13.68 -6.49 2.81
C CYS A 100 14.34 -5.82 4.04
N ASP A 101 15.54 -5.27 3.85
CA ASP A 101 16.31 -4.67 4.95
C ASP A 101 15.63 -3.42 5.51
N HIS A 102 14.95 -2.66 4.64
CA HIS A 102 14.24 -1.44 5.01
C HIS A 102 12.93 -1.72 5.75
N LEU A 103 12.26 -2.83 5.44
CA LEU A 103 10.95 -3.17 6.03
C LEU A 103 11.04 -3.89 7.37
N LEU A 104 12.22 -4.39 7.76
CA LEU A 104 12.41 -5.15 8.98
C LEU A 104 11.93 -4.40 10.24
N ALA A 105 12.16 -3.09 10.29
CA ALA A 105 11.81 -2.23 11.43
C ALA A 105 10.75 -1.18 11.07
N ALA A 106 10.11 -1.28 9.90
CA ALA A 106 9.11 -0.33 9.46
C ALA A 106 7.74 -0.66 10.06
N ASP A 107 7.03 0.36 10.53
CA ASP A 107 5.63 0.23 10.96
C ASP A 107 4.66 0.29 9.76
N LEU A 108 5.07 0.98 8.69
CA LEU A 108 4.25 1.23 7.51
C LEU A 108 5.11 1.36 6.25
N LEU A 109 4.72 0.66 5.19
CA LEU A 109 5.18 0.94 3.83
C LEU A 109 4.14 1.76 3.08
N ILE A 110 4.57 2.87 2.46
CA ILE A 110 3.78 3.67 1.54
C ILE A 110 4.22 3.41 0.10
N THR A 111 3.27 3.16 -0.80
CA THR A 111 3.50 3.04 -2.24
C THR A 111 2.35 3.69 -3.03
N SER A 112 2.37 3.68 -4.35
CA SER A 112 1.37 4.36 -5.19
C SER A 112 0.79 3.46 -6.29
N SER A 113 -0.22 3.98 -7.00
CA SER A 113 -0.91 3.27 -8.08
C SER A 113 -0.27 3.44 -9.47
N ALA A 114 0.73 4.32 -9.60
CA ALA A 114 1.32 4.59 -10.90
C ALA A 114 2.14 3.41 -11.43
N LYS A 115 2.12 3.28 -12.75
CA LYS A 115 2.95 2.33 -13.47
C LYS A 115 4.34 2.93 -13.71
N ALA A 116 5.35 2.07 -13.76
CA ALA A 116 6.67 2.41 -14.23
C ALA A 116 6.83 1.92 -15.67
N ASP A 117 7.47 2.74 -16.50
CA ASP A 117 7.73 2.41 -17.91
C ASP A 117 9.09 1.71 -18.09
N ALA A 118 10.08 2.08 -17.27
CA ALA A 118 11.48 1.66 -17.43
C ALA A 118 11.97 0.69 -16.34
N CYS A 119 11.21 0.47 -15.28
CA CYS A 119 11.62 -0.30 -14.11
C CYS A 119 10.54 -1.30 -13.69
N VAL A 120 10.97 -2.43 -13.11
CA VAL A 120 10.08 -3.30 -12.32
C VAL A 120 9.66 -2.54 -11.06
N LEU A 121 8.39 -2.67 -10.68
CA LEU A 121 7.88 -2.20 -9.39
C LEU A 121 7.66 -3.42 -8.49
N PRO A 122 7.94 -3.32 -7.18
CA PRO A 122 7.63 -4.40 -6.26
C PRO A 122 6.11 -4.57 -6.15
N ASP A 123 5.61 -5.81 -6.10
CA ASP A 123 4.18 -6.06 -5.88
C ASP A 123 3.83 -5.73 -4.43
N PRO A 124 3.03 -4.68 -4.17
CA PRO A 124 2.68 -4.28 -2.81
C PRO A 124 2.01 -5.38 -1.97
N ALA A 125 1.23 -6.26 -2.60
CA ALA A 125 0.59 -7.36 -1.91
C ALA A 125 1.59 -8.48 -1.55
N ASP A 126 2.58 -8.71 -2.41
CA ASP A 126 3.69 -9.63 -2.11
C ASP A 126 4.55 -9.09 -0.95
N LEU A 127 4.84 -7.79 -0.93
CA LEU A 127 5.57 -7.15 0.17
C LEU A 127 4.84 -7.34 1.51
N ALA A 128 3.54 -7.05 1.55
CA ALA A 128 2.72 -7.26 2.77
C ALA A 128 2.74 -8.72 3.23
N LEU A 129 2.68 -9.66 2.29
CA LEU A 129 2.64 -11.10 2.56
C LEU A 129 4.00 -11.71 2.92
N ARG A 130 5.10 -11.17 2.41
CA ARG A 130 6.46 -11.68 2.65
C ARG A 130 7.08 -11.09 3.91
N PHE A 131 6.90 -9.78 4.12
CA PHE A 131 7.58 -9.05 5.19
C PHE A 131 6.66 -8.79 6.40
N GLY A 132 5.34 -8.90 6.24
CA GLY A 132 4.37 -8.68 7.32
C GLY A 132 4.16 -7.21 7.70
N THR A 133 4.95 -6.30 7.14
CA THR A 133 4.77 -4.85 7.25
C THR A 133 3.45 -4.45 6.57
N PRO A 134 2.58 -3.68 7.25
CA PRO A 134 1.40 -3.14 6.62
C PRO A 134 1.76 -2.22 5.44
N VAL A 135 0.98 -2.30 4.37
CA VAL A 135 1.20 -1.53 3.14
C VAL A 135 0.01 -0.61 2.89
N LEU A 136 0.28 0.69 2.87
CA LEU A 136 -0.63 1.72 2.40
C LEU A 136 -0.28 2.07 0.96
N ARG A 137 -1.17 1.76 0.03
CA ARG A 137 -1.02 2.17 -1.36
C ARG A 137 -1.97 3.31 -1.65
N LEU A 138 -1.38 4.42 -2.07
CA LEU A 138 -2.06 5.67 -2.36
C LEU A 138 -2.77 5.58 -3.73
N GLY A 139 -4.06 5.91 -3.74
CA GLY A 139 -4.87 6.01 -4.95
C GLY A 139 -4.60 7.29 -5.75
N ARG A 140 -5.24 7.41 -6.92
CA ARG A 140 -5.14 8.63 -7.75
C ARG A 140 -5.91 9.81 -7.19
N GLU A 141 -6.88 9.63 -6.32
CA GLU A 141 -7.55 10.77 -5.69
C GLU A 141 -6.69 11.40 -4.59
N PRO A 142 -6.62 12.75 -4.51
CA PRO A 142 -5.77 13.43 -3.55
C PRO A 142 -6.29 13.20 -2.12
N ALA A 143 -5.69 12.26 -1.41
CA ALA A 143 -5.69 12.22 0.04
C ALA A 143 -4.45 12.99 0.51
N ASN A 144 -4.60 14.14 1.16
CA ASN A 144 -3.47 14.90 1.74
C ASN A 144 -2.89 14.16 2.98
N GLY A 145 -2.52 12.89 2.84
CA GLY A 145 -2.14 11.99 3.93
C GLY A 145 -3.30 11.62 4.88
N ARG A 146 -4.51 12.13 4.64
CA ARG A 146 -5.67 11.96 5.54
C ARG A 146 -6.79 11.15 4.89
N PHE A 147 -7.40 10.29 5.70
CA PHE A 147 -8.49 9.41 5.31
C PHE A 147 -9.74 9.66 6.18
N PRO A 148 -10.51 10.74 5.94
CA PRO A 148 -11.71 11.06 6.70
C PRO A 148 -12.78 9.95 6.70
N SER A 149 -12.93 9.18 5.62
CA SER A 149 -13.91 8.10 5.55
C SER A 149 -13.22 6.80 5.17
N VAL A 150 -13.25 5.81 6.08
CA VAL A 150 -12.54 4.54 5.92
C VAL A 150 -13.53 3.38 5.94
N LEU A 151 -13.41 2.49 4.97
CA LEU A 151 -14.13 1.22 4.94
C LEU A 151 -13.20 0.09 5.37
N VAL A 152 -13.58 -0.66 6.41
CA VAL A 152 -12.86 -1.86 6.84
C VAL A 152 -13.57 -3.09 6.28
N ALA A 153 -12.96 -3.72 5.27
CA ALA A 153 -13.48 -4.94 4.68
C ALA A 153 -13.20 -6.11 5.62
N TRP A 154 -14.26 -6.62 6.25
CA TRP A 154 -14.15 -7.59 7.32
C TRP A 154 -14.51 -9.01 6.90
N LYS A 155 -13.63 -9.93 7.28
CA LYS A 155 -13.85 -11.37 7.30
C LYS A 155 -13.32 -11.89 8.63
N ASP A 156 -13.91 -12.96 9.18
CA ASP A 156 -13.53 -13.51 10.49
C ASP A 156 -12.18 -14.27 10.51
N CYS A 157 -11.14 -13.72 9.90
CA CYS A 157 -9.81 -14.32 9.76
C CYS A 157 -8.71 -13.50 10.46
N SER A 158 -7.56 -14.11 10.69
CA SER A 158 -6.42 -13.46 11.35
C SER A 158 -5.87 -12.26 10.57
N PRO A 159 -5.72 -12.29 9.23
CA PRO A 159 -5.27 -11.12 8.47
C PRO A 159 -6.19 -9.90 8.60
N ALA A 160 -7.52 -10.09 8.60
CA ALA A 160 -8.45 -8.98 8.79
C ALA A 160 -8.29 -8.31 10.17
N ARG A 161 -8.07 -9.11 11.22
CA ARG A 161 -7.76 -8.60 12.56
C ARG A 161 -6.45 -7.81 12.57
N ARG A 162 -5.39 -8.34 11.96
CA ARG A 162 -4.09 -7.65 11.87
C ARG A 162 -4.18 -6.36 11.07
N ALA A 163 -4.90 -6.35 9.95
CA ALA A 163 -5.15 -5.14 9.18
C ALA A 163 -5.91 -4.08 9.97
N LEU A 164 -6.98 -4.48 10.68
CA LEU A 164 -7.72 -3.57 11.56
C LEU A 164 -6.82 -2.94 12.64
N HIS A 165 -5.99 -3.75 13.30
CA HIS A 165 -5.11 -3.26 14.35
C HIS A 165 -3.95 -2.41 13.81
N GLY A 166 -3.33 -2.82 12.70
CA GLY A 166 -2.27 -2.05 12.04
C GLY A 166 -2.77 -0.71 11.49
N ALA A 167 -4.05 -0.62 11.11
CA ALA A 167 -4.66 0.61 10.65
C ALA A 167 -5.12 1.54 11.79
N LEU A 168 -5.08 1.13 13.06
CA LEU A 168 -5.58 1.95 14.19
C LEU A 168 -5.07 3.41 14.18
N PRO A 169 -3.78 3.70 13.92
CA PRO A 169 -3.29 5.09 13.84
C PRO A 169 -4.02 5.93 12.78
N LEU A 170 -4.46 5.33 11.67
CA LEU A 170 -5.26 5.98 10.64
C LEU A 170 -6.73 6.09 11.06
N LEU A 171 -7.29 5.00 11.60
CA LEU A 171 -8.70 4.92 12.00
C LEU A 171 -9.05 5.88 13.14
N GLU A 172 -8.15 6.10 14.11
CA GLU A 172 -8.31 7.05 15.22
C GLU A 172 -8.48 8.51 14.72
N ARG A 173 -7.99 8.82 13.52
CA ARG A 173 -8.03 10.16 12.90
C ARG A 173 -9.15 10.32 11.87
N ALA A 174 -9.84 9.23 11.52
CA ALA A 174 -10.94 9.24 10.57
C ALA A 174 -12.20 9.88 11.17
N GLU A 175 -12.97 10.57 10.34
CA GLU A 175 -14.26 11.15 10.72
C GLU A 175 -15.37 10.10 10.76
N SER A 176 -15.28 9.09 9.89
CA SER A 176 -16.15 7.92 9.90
C SER A 176 -15.39 6.66 9.53
N VAL A 177 -15.66 5.58 10.27
CA VAL A 177 -15.19 4.23 9.94
C VAL A 177 -16.38 3.30 9.81
N THR A 178 -16.38 2.52 8.75
CA THR A 178 -17.47 1.62 8.41
C THR A 178 -16.93 0.20 8.26
N VAL A 179 -17.29 -0.69 9.18
CA VAL A 179 -16.92 -2.12 9.13
C VAL A 179 -17.92 -2.87 8.26
N VAL A 180 -17.48 -3.47 7.17
CA VAL A 180 -18.36 -4.11 6.19
C VAL A 180 -18.08 -5.60 6.10
N GLY A 181 -19.11 -6.42 6.32
CA GLY A 181 -19.11 -7.83 5.98
C GLY A 181 -20.07 -8.11 4.82
N VAL A 182 -19.69 -9.01 3.91
CA VAL A 182 -20.48 -9.37 2.73
C VAL A 182 -20.87 -10.84 2.77
N GLY A 183 -22.15 -11.12 2.49
CA GLY A 183 -22.71 -12.46 2.48
C GLY A 183 -22.77 -13.08 3.88
N ASP A 184 -22.85 -14.40 3.94
CA ASP A 184 -23.15 -15.12 5.19
C ASP A 184 -21.91 -15.57 5.96
N GLU A 185 -20.70 -15.16 5.52
CA GLU A 185 -19.45 -15.54 6.16
C GLU A 185 -19.23 -14.88 7.53
N VAL A 186 -19.91 -13.77 7.79
CA VAL A 186 -19.88 -13.05 9.07
C VAL A 186 -21.28 -12.52 9.39
N SER A 187 -21.74 -12.73 10.63
CA SER A 187 -23.02 -12.22 11.11
C SER A 187 -22.93 -10.74 11.52
N ALA A 188 -24.04 -10.01 11.41
CA ALA A 188 -24.17 -8.63 11.89
C ALA A 188 -23.69 -8.43 13.34
N ASP A 189 -24.03 -9.34 14.27
CA ASP A 189 -23.61 -9.24 15.68
C ASP A 189 -22.08 -9.25 15.86
N ARG A 190 -21.36 -10.01 15.02
CA ARG A 190 -19.90 -10.04 15.03
C ARG A 190 -19.31 -8.76 14.45
N LEU A 191 -19.93 -8.21 13.41
CA LEU A 191 -19.53 -6.91 12.85
C LEU A 191 -19.76 -5.78 13.87
N ASP A 192 -20.87 -5.80 14.62
CA ASP A 192 -21.09 -4.82 15.69
C ASP A 192 -20.10 -4.98 16.84
N ALA A 193 -19.72 -6.20 17.20
CA ALA A 193 -18.66 -6.43 18.17
C ALA A 193 -17.31 -5.83 17.72
N VAL A 194 -16.98 -5.94 16.43
CA VAL A 194 -15.78 -5.32 15.84
C VAL A 194 -15.88 -3.80 15.82
N ALA A 195 -17.02 -3.24 15.42
CA ALA A 195 -17.26 -1.80 15.49
C ALA A 195 -17.22 -1.30 16.94
N GLY A 196 -17.76 -2.05 17.89
CA GLY A 196 -17.69 -1.81 19.33
C GLY A 196 -16.25 -1.79 19.85
N HIS A 197 -15.43 -2.73 19.40
CA HIS A 197 -14.00 -2.72 19.70
C HIS A 197 -13.32 -1.44 19.20
N LEU A 198 -13.59 -1.01 17.95
CA LEU A 198 -13.08 0.26 17.42
C LEU A 198 -13.59 1.47 18.22
N ARG A 199 -14.84 1.46 18.68
CA ARG A 199 -15.39 2.51 19.56
C ARG A 199 -14.62 2.60 20.90
N HIS A 200 -14.14 1.49 21.45
CA HIS A 200 -13.25 1.52 22.64
C HIS A 200 -11.91 2.21 22.36
N HIS A 201 -11.44 2.19 21.11
CA HIS A 201 -10.29 2.95 20.64
C HIS A 201 -10.63 4.41 20.24
N LYS A 202 -11.83 4.90 20.58
CA LYS A 202 -12.31 6.25 20.24
C LYS A 202 -12.50 6.50 18.74
N VAL A 203 -12.59 5.44 17.94
CA VAL A 203 -12.91 5.50 16.51
C VAL A 203 -14.43 5.66 16.33
N LYS A 204 -14.86 6.55 15.43
CA LYS A 204 -16.27 6.72 15.03
C LYS A 204 -16.72 5.59 14.10
N ALA A 205 -16.90 4.40 14.68
CA ALA A 205 -17.19 3.18 13.92
C ALA A 205 -18.68 2.76 13.92
N ARG A 206 -19.19 2.47 12.72
CA ARG A 206 -20.45 1.74 12.47
C ARG A 206 -20.17 0.45 11.69
N HIS A 207 -21.18 -0.41 11.55
CA HIS A 207 -21.08 -1.61 10.73
C HIS A 207 -22.19 -1.67 9.66
N TRP A 208 -21.90 -2.35 8.55
CA TRP A 208 -22.89 -2.79 7.57
C TRP A 208 -22.70 -4.27 7.25
N HIS A 209 -23.82 -4.98 7.23
CA HIS A 209 -23.88 -6.34 6.72
C HIS A 209 -24.60 -6.31 5.37
N ILE A 210 -23.87 -6.63 4.30
CA ILE A 210 -24.37 -6.54 2.93
C ILE A 210 -24.64 -7.95 2.41
N SER A 211 -25.81 -8.16 1.82
CA SER A 211 -26.10 -9.40 1.09
C SER A 211 -25.21 -9.51 -0.14
N ARG A 212 -24.61 -10.67 -0.36
CA ARG A 212 -23.76 -10.92 -1.53
C ARG A 212 -24.58 -10.82 -2.82
N SER A 213 -24.17 -9.96 -3.75
CA SER A 213 -24.76 -9.88 -5.08
C SER A 213 -24.28 -11.03 -5.98
N GLN A 214 -24.84 -11.13 -7.19
CA GLN A 214 -24.35 -12.10 -8.19
C GLN A 214 -23.03 -11.67 -8.86
N GLU A 215 -22.59 -10.42 -8.68
CA GLU A 215 -21.53 -9.81 -9.49
C GLU A 215 -20.12 -10.09 -8.96
N ASP A 216 -19.86 -9.95 -7.65
CA ASP A 216 -18.71 -10.46 -6.86
C ASP A 216 -18.63 -9.70 -5.51
N VAL A 217 -18.03 -10.29 -4.47
CA VAL A 217 -17.84 -9.66 -3.15
C VAL A 217 -16.99 -8.38 -3.25
N CYS A 218 -16.02 -8.32 -4.16
CA CYS A 218 -15.24 -7.09 -4.36
C CYS A 218 -16.11 -5.96 -4.91
N ALA A 219 -16.96 -6.25 -5.90
CA ALA A 219 -17.84 -5.24 -6.49
C ALA A 219 -18.78 -4.66 -5.42
N ASP A 220 -19.33 -5.51 -4.54
CA ASP A 220 -20.16 -5.09 -3.42
C ASP A 220 -19.39 -4.17 -2.45
N LEU A 221 -18.13 -4.49 -2.13
CA LEU A 221 -17.28 -3.67 -1.26
C LEU A 221 -16.91 -2.33 -1.89
N LEU A 222 -16.54 -2.31 -3.17
CA LEU A 222 -16.21 -1.08 -3.90
C LEU A 222 -17.45 -0.19 -4.03
N ALA A 223 -18.60 -0.76 -4.39
CA ALA A 223 -19.87 -0.02 -4.45
C ALA A 223 -20.28 0.52 -3.08
N GLN A 224 -20.04 -0.22 -1.99
CA GLN A 224 -20.26 0.33 -0.65
C GLN A 224 -19.26 1.42 -0.30
N ALA A 225 -17.97 1.27 -0.65
CA ALA A 225 -16.96 2.30 -0.44
C ALA A 225 -17.38 3.61 -1.10
N GLU A 226 -17.83 3.56 -2.35
CA GLU A 226 -18.36 4.73 -3.07
C GLU A 226 -19.59 5.35 -2.39
N ARG A 227 -20.57 4.54 -1.97
CA ARG A 227 -21.77 5.03 -1.25
C ARG A 227 -21.44 5.73 0.05
N GLU A 228 -20.42 5.25 0.75
CA GLU A 228 -19.94 5.80 2.02
C GLU A 228 -18.97 6.98 1.82
N GLY A 229 -18.61 7.30 0.58
CA GLY A 229 -17.56 8.27 0.27
C GLY A 229 -16.20 7.88 0.87
N ALA A 230 -15.95 6.58 1.03
CA ALA A 230 -14.72 6.07 1.60
C ALA A 230 -13.53 6.33 0.67
N ASN A 231 -12.45 6.86 1.22
CA ASN A 231 -11.22 7.16 0.48
C ASN A 231 -10.05 6.26 0.89
N LEU A 232 -10.31 5.30 1.77
CA LEU A 232 -9.42 4.21 2.14
C LEU A 232 -10.22 2.93 2.38
N ILE A 233 -9.76 1.83 1.78
CA ILE A 233 -10.19 0.49 2.16
C ILE A 233 -9.10 -0.18 3.00
N VAL A 234 -9.44 -0.65 4.19
CA VAL A 234 -8.59 -1.51 5.02
C VAL A 234 -9.01 -2.96 4.83
N ALA A 235 -8.09 -3.83 4.45
CA ALA A 235 -8.37 -5.25 4.27
C ALA A 235 -7.19 -6.14 4.69
N GLY A 236 -7.50 -7.35 5.14
CA GLY A 236 -6.49 -8.38 5.33
C GLY A 236 -6.09 -9.01 3.99
N VAL A 237 -4.80 -9.33 3.83
CA VAL A 237 -4.32 -10.13 2.70
C VAL A 237 -4.17 -11.57 3.14
N TYR A 238 -4.77 -12.47 2.36
CA TYR A 238 -4.64 -13.90 2.55
C TYR A 238 -4.15 -14.56 1.26
N SER A 239 -3.28 -15.55 1.42
CA SER A 239 -2.84 -16.41 0.34
C SER A 239 -3.45 -17.81 0.49
N HIS A 240 -4.16 -18.27 -0.55
CA HIS A 240 -4.55 -19.67 -0.65
C HIS A 240 -3.38 -20.44 -1.29
N GLY A 241 -2.51 -21.05 -0.47
CA GLY A 241 -1.45 -21.96 -0.94
C GLY A 241 -0.07 -21.71 -0.31
N PRO A 242 0.93 -22.58 -0.59
CA PRO A 242 2.33 -22.35 -0.26
C PRO A 242 2.87 -21.04 -0.87
N LEU A 243 3.91 -20.45 -0.26
CA LEU A 243 4.57 -19.20 -0.69
C LEU A 243 4.92 -19.13 -2.19
N THR A 244 5.11 -20.26 -2.86
CA THR A 244 5.48 -20.37 -4.28
C THR A 244 4.30 -20.41 -5.26
N GLU A 245 3.06 -20.60 -4.77
CA GLU A 245 1.85 -20.82 -5.60
C GLU A 245 0.71 -19.85 -5.23
N ARG A 246 1.05 -18.70 -4.64
CA ARG A 246 0.06 -17.82 -4.01
C ARG A 246 -0.93 -17.24 -5.02
N VAL A 247 -2.20 -17.61 -4.87
CA VAL A 247 -3.32 -16.86 -5.45
C VAL A 247 -3.90 -15.99 -4.34
N LEU A 248 -3.77 -14.67 -4.49
CA LEU A 248 -4.51 -13.70 -3.69
C LEU A 248 -6.01 -14.01 -3.79
N GLY A 249 -6.74 -14.01 -2.68
CA GLY A 249 -8.19 -14.18 -2.71
C GLY A 249 -8.82 -13.23 -3.74
N GLY A 250 -9.84 -13.71 -4.48
CA GLY A 250 -10.41 -12.97 -5.62
C GLY A 250 -10.77 -11.51 -5.29
N VAL A 251 -11.26 -11.27 -4.08
CA VAL A 251 -11.60 -9.94 -3.56
C VAL A 251 -10.38 -9.03 -3.44
N THR A 252 -9.31 -9.49 -2.80
CA THR A 252 -8.07 -8.71 -2.65
C THR A 252 -7.47 -8.42 -4.03
N ARG A 253 -7.48 -9.38 -4.95
CA ARG A 253 -6.95 -9.19 -6.31
C ARG A 253 -7.69 -8.10 -7.08
N GLU A 254 -9.01 -8.01 -6.91
CA GLU A 254 -9.82 -7.01 -7.61
C GLU A 254 -9.72 -5.63 -6.94
N ILE A 255 -9.63 -5.54 -5.60
CA ILE A 255 -9.31 -4.29 -4.89
C ILE A 255 -7.96 -3.74 -5.36
N LEU A 256 -6.95 -4.59 -5.52
CA LEU A 256 -5.62 -4.22 -6.00
C LEU A 256 -5.63 -3.63 -7.42
N LYS A 257 -6.62 -3.99 -8.25
CA LYS A 257 -6.76 -3.44 -9.61
C LYS A 257 -7.34 -2.02 -9.62
N SER A 258 -8.07 -1.60 -8.59
CA SER A 258 -8.57 -0.23 -8.51
C SER A 258 -7.38 0.73 -8.41
N THR A 259 -7.23 1.64 -9.38
CA THR A 259 -6.14 2.63 -9.37
C THR A 259 -6.48 3.90 -8.60
N ASP A 260 -7.77 4.14 -8.41
CA ASP A 260 -8.26 5.45 -7.99
C ASP A 260 -8.37 5.57 -6.47
N MET A 261 -8.72 4.46 -5.81
CA MET A 261 -8.89 4.39 -4.36
C MET A 261 -7.61 3.93 -3.65
N SER A 262 -7.36 4.51 -2.48
CA SER A 262 -6.29 4.06 -1.59
C SER A 262 -6.72 2.81 -0.84
N TRP A 263 -5.77 1.94 -0.55
CA TRP A 263 -6.02 0.77 0.28
C TRP A 263 -4.89 0.55 1.26
N PHE A 264 -5.23 -0.09 2.39
CA PHE A 264 -4.31 -0.53 3.43
C PHE A 264 -4.43 -2.04 3.58
N LEU A 265 -3.30 -2.73 3.44
CA LEU A 265 -3.21 -4.17 3.49
C LEU A 265 -2.25 -4.62 4.59
N ALA A 266 -2.65 -5.62 5.36
CA ALA A 266 -1.76 -6.32 6.27
C ALA A 266 -1.98 -7.83 6.18
N HIS A 267 -0.92 -8.61 6.38
CA HIS A 267 -0.99 -10.06 6.42
C HIS A 267 -1.21 -10.56 7.84
#